data_AF-A0A1Q2D5Q6-F1
#
_entry.id   AF-A0A1Q2D5Q6-F1
#
_cell.length_a   1.000
_cell.length_b   1.000
_cell.length_c   1.000
_cell.angle_alpha   90.00
_cell.angle_beta   90.00
_cell.angle_gamma   90.00
#
_symmetry.space_group_name_H-M   'P 1'
#
loop_
_entity.id
_entity.type
_entity.pdbx_description
1 polymer ?
#
loop_
_entity_poly.entity_id
_entity_poly.type
_entity_poly.pdbx_seq_one_letter_code
_entity_poly.pdbx_strand_id
1 'polypeptide(L)'
;MVRSKRLWLDLLMVIVLIIGLVAVSYPFVSNTISDAIDQQILRSYQKKANADYQQKQKEQQKMAERNQELREKGANPGLASFNAAVSEDNQKTLSTEQKSYYVKHTVGVLTIPKIDTRMPIFDETTEVLLQKGASILEGTSFPTGEKGTHSVISAHRGLAKAKLFTDLPKLKKGDRFLITLADKTQAYEVDQIKVVEPHETDDLHINPNKELVTLLTCTPYMINSHRLLVRGHKVPYTEKDKASMTDVNQHKHWQRLLAVLLVCTLSIGLTMLIYFLIRRYLIQRKRLDIRLKVVDRKGVPLANVSCALVTRYREKPVYRDGVPLIVHTDEKGRATIPKVIGRRYQLHLTVNRQSTYHTYLKVRRLKDLYFTGYMRKGQSQQPKVKQQKHRIRYQLKG
;
A
#
# COMPACT_ATOMS: atom_id res chain seq x y z
N MET A 1 -17.55 34.75 11.74
CA MET A 1 -18.08 33.48 11.17
C MET A 1 -17.26 32.86 10.02
N VAL A 2 -16.55 33.60 9.16
CA VAL A 2 -15.84 33.01 7.98
C VAL A 2 -14.64 32.09 8.34
N ARG A 3 -14.10 32.19 9.57
CA ARG A 3 -12.87 31.51 10.00
C ARG A 3 -13.08 30.05 10.43
N SER A 4 -14.23 29.69 11.01
CA SER A 4 -14.56 28.30 11.37
C SER A 4 -14.89 27.46 10.15
N LYS A 5 -15.62 28.04 9.17
CA LYS A 5 -15.99 27.36 7.92
C LYS A 5 -14.78 26.89 7.10
N ARG A 6 -13.70 27.69 7.00
CA ARG A 6 -12.46 27.28 6.30
C ARG A 6 -11.66 26.20 7.01
N LEU A 7 -11.60 26.24 8.34
CA LEU A 7 -10.92 25.20 9.12
C LEU A 7 -11.64 23.84 9.01
N TRP A 8 -12.97 23.86 8.98
CA TRP A 8 -13.77 22.66 8.77
C TRP A 8 -13.60 22.08 7.35
N LEU A 9 -13.56 22.93 6.32
CA LEU A 9 -13.25 22.49 4.95
C LEU A 9 -11.83 21.92 4.80
N ASP A 10 -10.83 22.56 5.43
CA ASP A 10 -9.45 22.05 5.44
C ASP A 10 -9.37 20.68 6.15
N LEU A 11 -10.10 20.49 7.25
CA LEU A 11 -10.20 19.21 7.97
C LEU A 11 -10.89 18.14 7.12
N LEU A 12 -11.99 18.49 6.47
CA LEU A 12 -12.73 17.61 5.57
C LEU A 12 -11.83 17.13 4.41
N MET A 13 -11.07 18.03 3.78
CA MET A 13 -10.12 17.64 2.72
C MET A 13 -9.06 16.66 3.23
N VAL A 14 -8.54 16.85 4.44
CA VAL A 14 -7.57 15.92 5.04
C VAL A 14 -8.20 14.55 5.27
N ILE A 15 -9.44 14.50 5.78
CA ILE A 15 -10.17 13.24 5.99
C ILE A 15 -10.39 12.50 4.67
N VAL A 16 -10.85 13.20 3.64
CA VAL A 16 -11.05 12.62 2.29
C VAL A 16 -9.74 12.10 1.72
N LEU A 17 -8.64 12.83 1.91
CA LEU A 17 -7.32 12.39 1.48
C LEU A 17 -6.86 11.12 2.22
N ILE A 18 -7.12 11.03 3.53
CA ILE A 18 -6.80 9.83 4.33
C ILE A 18 -7.62 8.64 3.85
N ILE A 19 -8.92 8.81 3.60
CA ILE A 19 -9.79 7.75 3.08
C ILE A 19 -9.29 7.27 1.72
N GLY A 20 -8.95 8.19 0.82
CA GLY A 20 -8.37 7.86 -0.49
C GLY A 20 -7.04 7.11 -0.37
N LEU A 21 -6.19 7.52 0.57
CA LEU A 21 -4.92 6.84 0.86
C LEU A 21 -5.13 5.39 1.32
N VAL A 22 -6.06 5.19 2.26
CA VAL A 22 -6.40 3.87 2.80
C VAL A 22 -6.96 2.98 1.69
N ALA A 23 -7.87 3.50 0.87
CA ALA A 23 -8.45 2.74 -0.25
C ALA A 23 -7.39 2.28 -1.26
N VAL A 24 -6.47 3.18 -1.66
CA VAL A 24 -5.41 2.86 -2.64
C VAL A 24 -4.36 1.90 -2.06
N SER A 25 -4.02 2.06 -0.77
CA SER A 25 -3.03 1.20 -0.09
C SER A 25 -3.58 -0.17 0.31
N TYR A 26 -4.89 -0.30 0.48
CA TYR A 26 -5.55 -1.53 0.93
C TYR A 26 -5.13 -2.80 0.15
N PRO A 27 -5.19 -2.86 -1.19
CA PRO A 27 -4.83 -4.08 -1.92
C PRO A 27 -3.36 -4.47 -1.72
N PHE A 28 -2.46 -3.48 -1.63
CA PHE A 28 -1.04 -3.74 -1.36
C PHE A 28 -0.83 -4.31 0.04
N VAL A 29 -1.43 -3.68 1.05
CA VAL A 29 -1.33 -4.14 2.45
C VAL A 29 -1.95 -5.53 2.60
N SER A 30 -3.16 -5.74 2.08
CA SER A 30 -3.85 -7.02 2.15
C SER A 30 -3.03 -8.15 1.52
N ASN A 31 -2.49 -7.92 0.31
CA ASN A 31 -1.65 -8.92 -0.36
C ASN A 31 -0.38 -9.22 0.45
N THR A 32 0.28 -8.19 1.02
CA THR A 32 1.47 -8.42 1.85
C THR A 32 1.20 -9.21 3.11
N ILE A 33 0.04 -9.02 3.74
CA ILE A 33 -0.37 -9.77 4.94
C ILE A 33 -0.67 -11.23 4.55
N SER A 34 -1.43 -11.45 3.48
CA SER A 34 -1.74 -12.80 2.98
C SER A 34 -0.46 -13.58 2.66
N ASP A 35 0.46 -12.98 1.91
CA ASP A 35 1.75 -13.56 1.55
C ASP A 35 2.61 -13.88 2.78
N ALA A 36 2.59 -13.02 3.81
CA ALA A 36 3.33 -13.25 5.05
C ALA A 36 2.79 -14.48 5.81
N ILE A 37 1.47 -14.64 5.86
CA ILE A 37 0.83 -15.81 6.47
C ILE A 37 1.15 -17.08 5.65
N ASP A 38 1.10 -17.01 4.32
CA ASP A 38 1.46 -18.12 3.44
C ASP A 38 2.91 -18.56 3.65
N GLN A 39 3.83 -17.59 3.77
CA GLN A 39 5.22 -17.90 4.07
C GLN A 39 5.40 -18.58 5.42
N GLN A 40 4.59 -18.26 6.43
CA GLN A 40 4.66 -18.97 7.69
C GLN A 40 4.18 -20.42 7.56
N ILE A 41 3.10 -20.67 6.82
CA ILE A 41 2.61 -22.04 6.54
C ILE A 41 3.69 -22.83 5.78
N LEU A 42 4.25 -22.24 4.73
CA LEU A 42 5.30 -22.85 3.91
C LEU A 42 6.58 -23.11 4.71
N ARG A 43 7.00 -22.21 5.61
CA ARG A 43 8.15 -22.41 6.50
C ARG A 43 7.90 -23.52 7.51
N SER A 44 6.70 -23.57 8.10
CA SER A 44 6.32 -24.65 9.02
C SER A 44 6.33 -26.00 8.32
N TYR A 45 5.80 -26.07 7.10
CA TYR A 45 5.86 -27.25 6.26
C TYR A 45 7.30 -27.66 5.94
N GLN A 46 8.13 -26.72 5.47
CA GLN A 46 9.55 -26.99 5.18
C GLN A 46 10.30 -27.46 6.42
N LYS A 47 10.05 -26.86 7.59
CA LYS A 47 10.65 -27.29 8.85
C LYS A 47 10.23 -28.72 9.19
N LYS A 48 8.94 -29.08 9.05
CA LYS A 48 8.44 -30.43 9.30
C LYS A 48 9.05 -31.44 8.31
N ALA A 49 9.09 -31.10 7.02
CA ALA A 49 9.67 -31.95 5.97
C ALA A 49 11.18 -32.19 6.16
N ASN A 50 11.90 -31.24 6.78
CA ASN A 50 13.35 -31.33 7.01
C ASN A 50 13.73 -31.90 8.38
N ALA A 51 12.81 -31.93 9.34
CA ALA A 51 13.13 -32.28 10.74
C ALA A 51 13.21 -33.79 11.00
N ASP A 52 12.54 -34.62 10.21
CA ASP A 52 12.46 -36.06 10.45
C ASP A 52 12.43 -36.85 9.14
N TYR A 53 13.57 -37.48 8.81
CA TYR A 53 13.72 -38.32 7.62
C TYR A 53 12.78 -39.55 7.65
N GLN A 54 12.54 -40.14 8.82
CA GLN A 54 11.64 -41.30 8.94
C GLN A 54 10.19 -40.88 8.70
N GLN A 55 9.78 -39.75 9.28
CA GLN A 55 8.45 -39.19 9.04
C GLN A 55 8.23 -38.87 7.56
N LYS A 56 9.24 -38.28 6.91
CA LYS A 56 9.22 -38.00 5.47
C LYS A 56 9.00 -39.27 4.63
N GLN A 57 9.72 -40.35 4.93
CA GLN A 57 9.53 -41.63 4.23
C GLN A 57 8.14 -42.22 4.47
N LYS A 58 7.63 -42.18 5.71
CA LYS A 58 6.27 -42.65 6.02
C LYS A 58 5.20 -41.87 5.26
N GLU A 59 5.34 -40.54 5.16
CA GLU A 59 4.41 -39.71 4.39
C GLU A 59 4.44 -40.04 2.90
N GLN A 60 5.63 -40.23 2.32
CA GLN A 60 5.78 -40.65 0.91
C GLN A 60 5.18 -42.04 0.66
N GLN A 61 5.43 -42.99 1.55
CA GLN A 61 4.90 -44.35 1.44
C GLN A 61 3.37 -44.35 1.53
N LYS A 62 2.79 -43.60 2.46
CA LYS A 62 1.33 -43.44 2.58
C LYS A 62 0.70 -42.87 1.30
N MET A 63 1.35 -41.88 0.67
CA MET A 63 0.88 -41.33 -0.60
C MET A 63 0.97 -42.35 -1.75
N ALA A 64 2.05 -43.14 -1.80
CA ALA A 64 2.24 -44.18 -2.82
C ALA A 64 1.21 -45.33 -2.67
N GLU A 65 0.96 -45.80 -1.45
CA GLU A 65 -0.05 -46.81 -1.14
C GLU A 65 -1.45 -46.31 -1.55
N ARG A 66 -1.78 -45.05 -1.21
CA ARG A 66 -3.04 -44.44 -1.62
C ARG A 66 -3.18 -44.33 -3.14
N ASN A 67 -2.10 -43.97 -3.83
CA ASN A 67 -2.08 -43.93 -5.30
C ASN A 67 -2.30 -45.32 -5.90
N GLN A 68 -1.70 -46.35 -5.31
CA GLN A 68 -1.90 -47.73 -5.74
C GLN A 68 -3.37 -48.16 -5.62
N GLU A 69 -4.01 -47.91 -4.47
CA GLU A 69 -5.43 -48.22 -4.31
C GLU A 69 -6.31 -47.50 -5.33
N LEU A 70 -6.03 -46.22 -5.62
CA LEU A 70 -6.78 -45.45 -6.60
C LEU A 70 -6.63 -45.99 -8.02
N ARG A 71 -5.42 -46.46 -8.36
CA ARG A 71 -5.15 -47.13 -9.65
C ARG A 71 -5.94 -48.42 -9.77
N GLU A 72 -5.89 -49.28 -8.75
CA GLU A 72 -6.54 -50.59 -8.75
C GLU A 72 -8.07 -50.48 -8.80
N LYS A 73 -8.63 -49.48 -8.12
CA LYS A 73 -10.08 -49.22 -8.12
C LYS A 73 -10.58 -48.49 -9.38
N GLY A 74 -9.69 -48.09 -10.29
CA GLY A 74 -10.06 -47.30 -11.47
C GLY A 74 -10.75 -45.99 -11.10
N ALA A 75 -10.18 -45.25 -10.13
CA ALA A 75 -10.84 -44.10 -9.52
C ALA A 75 -11.31 -43.07 -10.57
N ASN A 76 -12.61 -42.77 -10.53
CA ASN A 76 -13.23 -41.65 -11.25
C ASN A 76 -13.52 -40.54 -10.23
N PRO A 77 -12.67 -39.51 -10.14
CA PRO A 77 -12.87 -38.44 -9.17
C PRO A 77 -14.08 -37.59 -9.57
N GLY A 78 -15.05 -37.49 -8.67
CA GLY A 78 -16.13 -36.52 -8.80
C GLY A 78 -15.65 -35.10 -8.49
N LEU A 79 -16.39 -34.09 -8.94
CA LEU A 79 -16.17 -32.68 -8.58
C LEU A 79 -17.00 -32.23 -7.37
N ALA A 80 -17.69 -33.15 -6.71
CA ALA A 80 -18.64 -32.84 -5.63
C ALA A 80 -17.99 -32.10 -4.46
N SER A 81 -16.81 -32.52 -4.01
CA SER A 81 -16.10 -31.87 -2.89
C SER A 81 -15.69 -30.44 -3.23
N PHE A 82 -15.12 -30.22 -4.42
CA PHE A 82 -14.81 -28.88 -4.90
C PHE A 82 -16.07 -28.02 -5.06
N ASN A 83 -17.11 -28.53 -5.72
CA ASN A 83 -18.37 -27.82 -5.95
C ASN A 83 -19.07 -27.45 -4.64
N ALA A 84 -19.06 -28.35 -3.65
CA ALA A 84 -19.59 -28.09 -2.32
C ALA A 84 -18.75 -27.05 -1.59
N ALA A 85 -17.42 -27.16 -1.61
CA ALA A 85 -16.53 -26.22 -0.95
C ALA A 85 -16.71 -24.78 -1.48
N VAL A 86 -16.86 -24.61 -2.79
CA VAL A 86 -17.01 -23.27 -3.41
C VAL A 86 -18.45 -22.74 -3.44
N SER A 87 -19.43 -23.46 -2.88
CA SER A 87 -20.84 -23.03 -2.83
C SER A 87 -21.07 -21.87 -1.87
N GLU A 88 -22.05 -21.01 -2.16
CA GLU A 88 -22.34 -19.80 -1.37
C GLU A 88 -22.74 -20.10 0.09
N ASP A 89 -23.39 -21.25 0.35
CA ASP A 89 -23.86 -21.63 1.69
C ASP A 89 -22.71 -21.97 2.66
N ASN A 90 -21.55 -22.38 2.16
CA ASN A 90 -20.39 -22.74 2.98
C ASN A 90 -19.53 -21.54 3.41
N GLN A 91 -19.92 -20.30 3.07
CA GLN A 91 -19.14 -19.09 3.38
C GLN A 91 -19.23 -18.63 4.85
N LYS A 92 -19.92 -19.36 5.75
CA LYS A 92 -20.16 -18.92 7.12
C LYS A 92 -19.20 -19.52 8.16
N THR A 93 -18.53 -18.58 8.84
CA THR A 93 -17.88 -18.69 10.15
C THR A 93 -16.47 -19.30 10.15
N LEU A 94 -15.47 -18.42 10.09
CA LEU A 94 -14.05 -18.74 10.22
C LEU A 94 -13.61 -18.45 11.67
N SER A 95 -13.26 -19.50 12.42
CA SER A 95 -12.82 -19.41 13.83
C SER A 95 -11.29 -19.22 13.96
N THR A 96 -10.84 -18.86 15.16
CA THR A 96 -9.47 -18.38 15.49
C THR A 96 -8.35 -19.45 15.37
N GLU A 97 -8.66 -20.72 15.08
CA GLU A 97 -7.70 -21.85 15.09
C GLU A 97 -7.17 -22.23 13.69
N GLN A 98 -7.25 -21.33 12.72
CA GLN A 98 -6.94 -21.64 11.32
C GLN A 98 -5.49 -22.02 11.03
N LYS A 99 -4.52 -21.46 11.76
CA LYS A 99 -3.10 -21.65 11.42
C LYS A 99 -2.63 -23.09 11.66
N SER A 100 -2.99 -23.69 12.79
CA SER A 100 -2.66 -25.09 13.08
C SER A 100 -3.35 -26.02 12.08
N TYR A 101 -4.60 -25.73 11.74
CA TYR A 101 -5.36 -26.43 10.72
C TYR A 101 -4.66 -26.38 9.35
N TYR A 102 -4.27 -25.20 8.86
CA TYR A 102 -3.52 -25.07 7.61
C TYR A 102 -2.21 -25.86 7.62
N VAL A 103 -1.43 -25.74 8.69
CA VAL A 103 -0.15 -26.45 8.80
C VAL A 103 -0.34 -27.96 8.83
N LYS A 104 -1.38 -28.45 9.52
CA LYS A 104 -1.72 -29.88 9.59
C LYS A 104 -2.03 -30.46 8.21
N HIS A 105 -2.83 -29.75 7.42
CA HIS A 105 -3.29 -30.19 6.11
C HIS A 105 -2.32 -29.88 4.96
N THR A 106 -1.24 -29.12 5.20
CA THR A 106 -0.27 -28.80 4.14
C THR A 106 0.56 -30.03 3.79
N VAL A 107 0.46 -30.47 2.53
CA VAL A 107 1.22 -31.60 1.98
C VAL A 107 2.28 -31.20 0.98
N GLY A 108 2.21 -29.98 0.44
CA GLY A 108 3.16 -29.52 -0.56
C GLY A 108 3.08 -28.05 -0.90
N VAL A 109 3.80 -27.68 -1.97
CA VAL A 109 3.87 -26.32 -2.50
C VAL A 109 3.70 -26.36 -4.01
N LEU A 110 2.78 -25.56 -4.54
CA LEU A 110 2.62 -25.32 -5.96
C LEU A 110 3.32 -24.03 -6.35
N THR A 111 4.13 -24.06 -7.40
CA THR A 111 4.73 -22.85 -8.01
C THR A 111 4.42 -22.81 -9.50
N ILE A 112 3.90 -21.69 -9.99
CA ILE A 112 3.58 -21.44 -11.40
C ILE A 112 4.32 -20.17 -11.83
N PRO A 113 5.54 -20.29 -12.40
CA PRO A 113 6.37 -19.13 -12.73
C PRO A 113 5.72 -18.13 -13.67
N LYS A 114 5.01 -18.62 -14.69
CA LYS A 114 4.37 -17.79 -15.72
C LYS A 114 3.42 -16.71 -15.17
N ILE A 115 2.79 -16.98 -14.05
CA ILE A 115 1.80 -16.09 -13.41
C ILE A 115 2.23 -15.64 -12.01
N ASP A 116 3.52 -15.77 -11.69
CA ASP A 116 4.12 -15.36 -10.42
C ASP A 116 3.34 -15.85 -9.20
N THR A 117 3.02 -17.15 -9.20
CA THR A 117 2.16 -17.76 -8.20
C THR A 117 2.90 -18.84 -7.44
N ARG A 118 2.84 -18.77 -6.11
CA ARG A 118 3.37 -19.78 -5.20
C ARG A 118 2.44 -19.91 -4.00
N MET A 119 1.94 -21.11 -3.73
CA MET A 119 0.94 -21.33 -2.67
C MET A 119 1.07 -22.73 -2.05
N PRO A 120 0.59 -22.94 -0.82
CA PRO A 120 0.52 -24.27 -0.22
C PRO A 120 -0.48 -25.16 -0.99
N ILE A 121 -0.22 -26.46 -0.93
CA ILE A 121 -1.14 -27.52 -1.38
C ILE A 121 -1.62 -28.25 -0.12
N PHE A 122 -2.93 -28.35 0.03
CA PHE A 122 -3.60 -29.08 1.11
C PHE A 122 -4.11 -30.45 0.64
N ASP A 123 -4.27 -31.39 1.56
CA ASP A 123 -4.76 -32.74 1.29
C ASP A 123 -6.30 -32.86 1.24
N GLU A 124 -7.02 -31.86 1.73
CA GLU A 124 -8.48 -31.82 1.74
C GLU A 124 -9.03 -30.63 0.95
N THR A 125 -10.21 -30.78 0.34
CA THR A 125 -10.87 -29.73 -0.44
C THR A 125 -12.03 -29.14 0.36
N THR A 126 -11.71 -28.23 1.30
CA THR A 126 -12.71 -27.49 2.09
C THR A 126 -12.64 -26.00 1.81
N GLU A 127 -13.74 -25.27 2.05
CA GLU A 127 -13.77 -23.82 1.80
C GLU A 127 -12.69 -23.07 2.60
N VAL A 128 -12.46 -23.50 3.86
CA VAL A 128 -11.44 -22.91 4.73
C VAL A 128 -10.04 -23.01 4.12
N LEU A 129 -9.71 -24.16 3.50
CA LEU A 129 -8.43 -24.43 2.86
C LEU A 129 -8.32 -23.73 1.49
N LEU A 130 -9.38 -23.76 0.68
CA LEU A 130 -9.42 -23.09 -0.62
C LEU A 130 -9.34 -21.56 -0.52
N GLN A 131 -9.78 -20.97 0.59
CA GLN A 131 -9.56 -19.54 0.89
C GLN A 131 -8.08 -19.20 1.03
N LYS A 132 -7.22 -20.19 1.32
CA LYS A 132 -5.81 -19.97 1.64
C LYS A 132 -4.82 -20.48 0.59
N GLY A 133 -5.16 -21.52 -0.15
CA GLY A 133 -4.22 -22.15 -1.07
C GLY A 133 -4.92 -23.07 -2.06
N ALA A 134 -4.15 -24.01 -2.60
CA ALA A 134 -4.67 -25.06 -3.44
C ALA A 134 -4.93 -26.33 -2.62
N SER A 135 -5.84 -27.17 -3.08
CA SER A 135 -6.18 -28.44 -2.45
C SER A 135 -6.17 -29.57 -3.47
N ILE A 136 -5.68 -30.74 -3.07
CA ILE A 136 -5.83 -31.96 -3.86
C ILE A 136 -7.29 -32.38 -3.80
N LEU A 137 -7.89 -32.61 -4.97
CA LEU A 137 -9.26 -33.07 -5.09
C LEU A 137 -9.36 -34.50 -4.54
N GLU A 138 -10.31 -34.71 -3.65
CA GLU A 138 -10.57 -36.02 -3.05
C GLU A 138 -10.87 -37.06 -4.13
N GLY A 139 -10.28 -38.25 -3.97
CA GLY A 139 -10.39 -39.33 -4.96
C GLY A 139 -9.38 -39.25 -6.11
N THR A 140 -8.48 -38.25 -6.12
CA THR A 140 -7.38 -38.14 -7.10
C THR A 140 -6.05 -38.56 -6.50
N SER A 141 -5.08 -38.85 -7.36
CA SER A 141 -3.74 -39.24 -6.92
C SER A 141 -3.00 -38.08 -6.25
N PHE A 142 -2.05 -38.41 -5.36
CA PHE A 142 -0.99 -37.49 -4.99
C PHE A 142 0.06 -37.40 -6.13
N PRO A 143 0.62 -36.22 -6.43
CA PRO A 143 1.65 -36.05 -7.45
C PRO A 143 3.02 -36.51 -6.92
N THR A 144 3.21 -37.83 -6.80
CA THR A 144 4.41 -38.44 -6.19
C THR A 144 5.55 -38.72 -7.17
N GLY A 145 5.35 -38.51 -8.48
CA GLY A 145 6.35 -38.83 -9.50
C GLY A 145 6.19 -40.22 -10.11
N GLU A 146 5.03 -40.86 -9.92
CA GLU A 146 4.74 -42.22 -10.36
C GLU A 146 3.86 -42.24 -11.61
N LYS A 147 4.15 -43.14 -12.54
CA LYS A 147 3.24 -43.43 -13.66
C LYS A 147 1.92 -44.03 -13.15
N GLY A 148 0.88 -43.88 -13.95
CA GLY A 148 -0.46 -44.31 -13.55
C GLY A 148 -1.08 -43.40 -12.50
N THR A 149 -0.66 -42.15 -12.40
CA THR A 149 -1.24 -41.20 -11.44
C THR A 149 -1.82 -39.99 -12.16
N HIS A 150 -2.93 -39.48 -11.62
CA HIS A 150 -3.52 -38.23 -12.05
C HIS A 150 -3.98 -37.45 -10.83
N SER A 151 -3.24 -36.40 -10.48
CA SER A 151 -3.63 -35.49 -9.40
C SER A 151 -4.47 -34.35 -9.95
N VAL A 152 -5.52 -33.95 -9.24
CA VAL A 152 -6.24 -32.71 -9.55
C VAL A 152 -6.04 -31.74 -8.40
N ILE A 153 -5.45 -30.59 -8.68
CA ILE A 153 -5.16 -29.55 -7.69
C ILE A 153 -6.09 -28.38 -7.97
N SER A 154 -6.99 -28.11 -7.04
CA SER A 154 -8.04 -27.11 -7.16
C SER A 154 -7.71 -25.85 -6.34
N ALA A 155 -8.07 -24.67 -6.84
CA ALA A 155 -8.04 -23.43 -6.06
C ALA A 155 -9.07 -22.43 -6.58
N HIS A 156 -9.45 -21.47 -5.73
CA HIS A 156 -10.37 -20.41 -6.12
C HIS A 156 -9.82 -19.49 -7.21
N ARG A 157 -10.76 -18.90 -7.96
CA ARG A 157 -10.49 -17.82 -8.91
C ARG A 157 -11.19 -16.55 -8.44
N GLY A 158 -10.43 -15.48 -8.22
CA GLY A 158 -11.00 -14.16 -7.93
C GLY A 158 -11.37 -13.86 -6.49
N LEU A 159 -10.71 -14.46 -5.50
CA LEU A 159 -10.93 -14.08 -4.10
C LEU A 159 -10.46 -12.65 -3.83
N ALA A 160 -11.20 -11.94 -2.98
CA ALA A 160 -10.85 -10.59 -2.55
C ALA A 160 -9.52 -10.53 -1.77
N LYS A 161 -9.17 -11.60 -1.05
CA LYS A 161 -8.02 -11.64 -0.14
C LYS A 161 -6.78 -12.36 -0.69
N ALA A 162 -6.91 -13.11 -1.79
CA ALA A 162 -5.83 -13.91 -2.36
C ALA A 162 -6.00 -14.11 -3.88
N LYS A 163 -4.90 -14.02 -4.62
CA LYS A 163 -4.93 -14.16 -6.09
C LYS A 163 -5.17 -15.60 -6.54
N LEU A 164 -4.57 -16.60 -5.87
CA LEU A 164 -4.72 -18.03 -6.18
C LEU A 164 -4.71 -18.32 -7.71
N PHE A 165 -5.74 -18.98 -8.25
CA PHE A 165 -5.87 -19.30 -9.68
C PHE A 165 -6.56 -18.22 -10.51
N THR A 166 -6.67 -16.97 -10.01
CA THR A 166 -7.21 -15.82 -10.78
C THR A 166 -6.61 -15.70 -12.18
N ASP A 167 -5.30 -15.92 -12.27
CA ASP A 167 -4.52 -15.79 -13.51
C ASP A 167 -4.26 -17.12 -14.24
N LEU A 168 -4.81 -18.25 -13.76
CA LEU A 168 -4.64 -19.56 -14.40
C LEU A 168 -4.97 -19.58 -15.90
N PRO A 169 -6.01 -18.85 -16.40
CA PRO A 169 -6.29 -18.78 -17.84
C PRO A 169 -5.18 -18.16 -18.70
N LYS A 170 -4.16 -17.54 -18.10
CA LYS A 170 -3.00 -16.99 -18.83
C LYS A 170 -1.99 -18.06 -19.24
N LEU A 171 -2.08 -19.27 -18.68
CA LEU A 171 -1.25 -20.40 -19.06
C LEU A 171 -1.57 -20.87 -20.48
N LYS A 172 -0.54 -21.37 -21.16
CA LYS A 172 -0.60 -21.95 -22.50
C LYS A 172 0.09 -23.31 -22.50
N LYS A 173 -0.15 -24.09 -23.56
CA LYS A 173 0.60 -25.33 -23.79
C LYS A 173 2.11 -25.03 -23.83
N GLY A 174 2.92 -25.87 -23.20
CA GLY A 174 4.35 -25.68 -23.03
C GLY A 174 4.76 -24.82 -21.82
N ASP A 175 3.83 -24.11 -21.17
CA ASP A 175 4.13 -23.48 -19.89
C ASP A 175 4.34 -24.57 -18.82
N ARG A 176 5.17 -24.26 -17.82
CA ARG A 176 5.52 -25.21 -16.75
C ARG A 176 5.00 -24.78 -15.39
N PHE A 177 4.68 -25.75 -14.56
CA PHE A 177 4.43 -25.59 -13.14
C PHE A 177 5.20 -26.64 -12.35
N LEU A 178 5.50 -26.30 -11.10
CA LEU A 178 6.37 -27.05 -10.23
C LEU A 178 5.62 -27.41 -8.95
N ILE A 179 5.81 -28.63 -8.50
CA ILE A 179 5.19 -29.15 -7.28
C ILE A 179 6.28 -29.68 -6.38
N THR A 180 6.33 -29.21 -5.14
CA THR A 180 7.23 -29.72 -4.11
C THR A 180 6.42 -30.49 -3.06
N LEU A 181 6.63 -31.80 -2.95
CA LEU A 181 6.09 -32.64 -1.87
C LEU A 181 7.24 -33.36 -1.16
N ALA A 182 7.20 -33.39 0.18
CA ALA A 182 8.18 -34.06 1.00
C ALA A 182 9.62 -33.73 0.55
N ASP A 183 9.87 -32.44 0.24
CA ASP A 183 11.18 -31.93 -0.21
C ASP A 183 11.70 -32.55 -1.54
N LYS A 184 10.82 -33.14 -2.34
CA LYS A 184 11.07 -33.51 -3.75
C LYS A 184 10.30 -32.58 -4.67
N THR A 185 11.01 -31.93 -5.59
CA THR A 185 10.38 -31.01 -6.56
C THR A 185 10.23 -31.70 -7.92
N GLN A 186 9.05 -31.53 -8.51
CA GLN A 186 8.64 -32.14 -9.75
C GLN A 186 8.14 -31.07 -10.72
N ALA A 187 8.64 -31.11 -11.95
CA ALA A 187 8.16 -30.27 -13.05
C ALA A 187 7.10 -30.98 -13.89
N TYR A 188 6.10 -30.20 -14.31
CA TYR A 188 5.05 -30.59 -15.24
C TYR A 188 4.93 -29.53 -16.34
N GLU A 189 4.68 -29.99 -17.56
CA GLU A 189 4.50 -29.13 -18.73
C GLU A 189 3.08 -29.26 -19.26
N VAL A 190 2.42 -28.11 -19.46
CA VAL A 190 1.02 -28.03 -19.86
C VAL A 190 0.84 -28.62 -21.25
N ASP A 191 -0.02 -29.64 -21.36
CA ASP A 191 -0.34 -30.33 -22.63
C ASP A 191 -1.78 -30.10 -23.09
N GLN A 192 -2.69 -29.81 -22.16
CA GLN A 192 -4.11 -29.63 -22.41
C GLN A 192 -4.69 -28.50 -21.56
N ILE A 193 -5.58 -27.72 -22.18
CA ILE A 193 -6.41 -26.71 -21.51
C ILE A 193 -7.84 -26.92 -22.01
N LYS A 194 -8.80 -27.12 -21.10
CA LYS A 194 -10.20 -27.37 -21.44
C LYS A 194 -11.13 -26.61 -20.48
N VAL A 195 -12.26 -26.16 -20.99
CA VAL A 195 -13.38 -25.69 -20.18
C VAL A 195 -14.47 -26.76 -20.24
N VAL A 196 -14.95 -27.18 -19.08
CA VAL A 196 -15.91 -28.29 -18.92
C VAL A 196 -17.04 -27.88 -17.99
N GLU A 197 -18.14 -28.61 -18.05
CA GLU A 197 -19.25 -28.45 -17.10
C GLU A 197 -18.87 -28.94 -15.68
N PRO A 198 -19.49 -28.44 -14.59
CA PRO A 198 -19.15 -28.85 -13.22
C PRO A 198 -19.35 -30.33 -12.89
N HIS A 199 -20.00 -31.09 -13.76
CA HIS A 199 -20.28 -32.54 -13.62
C HIS A 199 -19.48 -33.39 -14.61
N GLU A 200 -18.74 -32.78 -15.54
CA GLU A 200 -17.94 -33.48 -16.55
C GLU A 200 -16.55 -33.80 -15.98
N THR A 201 -16.26 -35.09 -15.79
CA THR A 201 -15.03 -35.57 -15.12
C THR A 201 -14.14 -36.46 -15.97
N ASP A 202 -14.51 -36.73 -17.23
CA ASP A 202 -13.81 -37.66 -18.11
C ASP A 202 -12.32 -37.31 -18.28
N ASP A 203 -12.00 -36.02 -18.32
CA ASP A 203 -10.62 -35.53 -18.45
C ASP A 203 -9.77 -35.70 -17.18
N LEU A 204 -10.37 -36.14 -16.07
CA LEU A 204 -9.72 -36.29 -14.75
C LEU A 204 -9.34 -37.75 -14.46
N HIS A 205 -9.67 -38.69 -15.34
CA HIS A 205 -9.38 -40.12 -15.14
C HIS A 205 -7.88 -40.41 -15.18
N ILE A 206 -7.49 -41.47 -14.48
CA ILE A 206 -6.11 -41.95 -14.47
C ILE A 206 -5.75 -42.54 -15.84
N ASN A 207 -4.56 -42.17 -16.34
CA ASN A 207 -3.94 -42.86 -17.46
C ASN A 207 -2.81 -43.77 -16.94
N PRO A 208 -2.87 -45.10 -17.13
CA PRO A 208 -1.91 -46.04 -16.55
C PRO A 208 -0.46 -45.81 -17.02
N ASN A 209 -0.27 -45.17 -18.17
CA ASN A 209 1.04 -44.98 -18.79
C ASN A 209 1.64 -43.60 -18.56
N LYS A 210 0.87 -42.66 -17.99
CA LYS A 210 1.28 -41.27 -17.80
C LYS A 210 1.25 -40.89 -16.33
N GLU A 211 1.98 -39.83 -16.03
CA GLU A 211 1.84 -39.08 -14.79
C GLU A 211 1.30 -37.70 -15.17
N LEU A 212 0.12 -37.38 -14.64
CA LEU A 212 -0.64 -36.20 -15.01
C LEU A 212 -0.99 -35.38 -13.76
N VAL A 213 -1.01 -34.07 -13.93
CA VAL A 213 -1.58 -33.16 -12.94
C VAL A 213 -2.47 -32.15 -13.65
N THR A 214 -3.70 -32.01 -13.17
CA THR A 214 -4.65 -31.00 -13.64
C THR A 214 -4.81 -29.92 -12.59
N LEU A 215 -4.54 -28.66 -12.96
CA LEU A 215 -4.90 -27.48 -12.18
C LEU A 215 -6.34 -27.10 -12.51
N LEU A 216 -7.20 -27.05 -11.49
CA LEU A 216 -8.64 -26.87 -11.62
C LEU A 216 -9.10 -25.57 -10.96
N THR A 217 -9.93 -24.80 -11.66
CA THR A 217 -10.60 -23.63 -11.08
C THR A 217 -11.95 -23.33 -11.73
N CYS A 218 -12.71 -22.38 -11.18
CA CYS A 218 -13.98 -21.93 -11.77
C CYS A 218 -13.77 -20.94 -12.93
N THR A 219 -14.69 -20.96 -13.90
CA THR A 219 -14.68 -20.03 -15.04
C THR A 219 -16.11 -19.85 -15.60
N PRO A 220 -16.45 -18.77 -16.31
CA PRO A 220 -15.75 -17.49 -16.45
C PRO A 220 -15.62 -16.71 -15.14
N TYR A 221 -14.78 -15.67 -15.13
CA TYR A 221 -14.54 -14.85 -13.95
C TYR A 221 -15.84 -14.23 -13.43
N MET A 222 -16.09 -14.31 -12.11
CA MET A 222 -17.32 -13.86 -11.43
C MET A 222 -18.61 -14.61 -11.79
N ILE A 223 -18.59 -15.52 -12.76
CA ILE A 223 -19.77 -16.32 -13.16
C ILE A 223 -19.66 -17.74 -12.60
N ASN A 224 -18.46 -18.34 -12.64
CA ASN A 224 -18.16 -19.66 -12.07
C ASN A 224 -19.06 -20.82 -12.54
N SER A 225 -19.73 -20.68 -13.69
CA SER A 225 -20.64 -21.68 -14.23
C SER A 225 -19.96 -22.95 -14.73
N HIS A 226 -18.69 -22.86 -15.13
CA HIS A 226 -17.89 -23.94 -15.70
C HIS A 226 -16.61 -24.16 -14.89
N ARG A 227 -15.84 -25.19 -15.26
CA ARG A 227 -14.51 -25.48 -14.71
C ARG A 227 -13.46 -25.32 -15.79
N LEU A 228 -12.36 -24.65 -15.45
CA LEU A 228 -11.16 -24.58 -16.26
C LEU A 228 -10.20 -25.66 -15.77
N LEU A 229 -9.82 -26.56 -16.68
CA LEU A 229 -8.82 -27.61 -16.47
C LEU A 229 -7.55 -27.25 -17.23
N VAL A 230 -6.44 -27.12 -16.53
CA VAL A 230 -5.10 -26.95 -17.12
C VAL A 230 -4.26 -28.17 -16.75
N ARG A 231 -4.13 -29.12 -17.66
CA ARG A 231 -3.40 -30.37 -17.45
C ARG A 231 -1.96 -30.23 -17.91
N GLY A 232 -1.05 -30.78 -17.10
CA GLY A 232 0.34 -31.00 -17.48
C GLY A 232 0.77 -32.44 -17.26
N HIS A 233 1.74 -32.85 -18.06
CA HIS A 233 2.40 -34.15 -17.95
C HIS A 233 3.77 -33.98 -17.30
N LYS A 234 4.25 -35.03 -16.63
CA LYS A 234 5.56 -35.01 -15.97
C LYS A 234 6.68 -34.80 -16.99
N VAL A 235 7.58 -33.87 -16.68
CA VAL A 235 8.85 -33.65 -17.40
C VAL A 235 10.04 -33.69 -16.43
N PRO A 236 11.28 -33.91 -16.93
CA PRO A 236 12.48 -33.80 -16.10
C PRO A 236 12.58 -32.41 -15.46
N TYR A 237 12.95 -32.37 -14.18
CA TYR A 237 13.22 -31.12 -13.48
C TYR A 237 14.62 -30.61 -13.85
N THR A 238 14.72 -29.35 -14.27
CA THR A 238 15.96 -28.74 -14.77
C THR A 238 16.43 -27.58 -13.91
N GLU A 239 17.69 -27.14 -14.08
CA GLU A 239 18.20 -25.93 -13.41
C GLU A 239 17.42 -24.66 -13.82
N LYS A 240 16.86 -24.62 -15.03
CA LYS A 240 15.99 -23.51 -15.47
C LYS A 240 14.70 -23.46 -14.63
N ASP A 241 14.14 -24.62 -14.29
CA ASP A 241 12.96 -24.70 -13.44
C ASP A 241 13.28 -24.22 -12.01
N LYS A 242 14.43 -24.63 -11.47
CA LYS A 242 14.95 -24.15 -10.18
C LYS A 242 15.12 -22.63 -10.17
N ALA A 243 15.75 -22.06 -11.19
CA ALA A 243 15.94 -20.63 -11.36
C ALA A 243 14.60 -19.87 -11.44
N SER A 244 13.64 -20.42 -12.20
CA SER A 244 12.30 -19.83 -12.33
C SER A 244 11.54 -19.85 -11.00
N MET A 245 11.68 -20.91 -10.20
CA MET A 245 11.10 -20.98 -8.85
C MET A 245 11.73 -19.95 -7.90
N THR A 246 13.05 -19.74 -7.99
CA THR A 246 13.73 -18.70 -7.19
C THR A 246 13.34 -17.29 -7.60
N ASP A 247 13.12 -17.05 -8.90
CA ASP A 247 12.70 -15.75 -9.43
C ASP A 247 11.32 -15.34 -8.90
N VAL A 248 10.34 -16.26 -8.89
CA VAL A 248 9.03 -16.04 -8.23
C VAL A 248 9.20 -15.61 -6.77
N ASN A 249 10.06 -16.30 -6.00
CA ASN A 249 10.30 -15.95 -4.60
C ASN A 249 10.93 -14.55 -4.45
N GLN A 250 11.87 -14.20 -5.33
CA GLN A 250 12.55 -12.90 -5.32
C GLN A 250 11.60 -11.77 -5.73
N HIS A 251 10.79 -11.98 -6.78
CA HIS A 251 9.81 -11.02 -7.27
C HIS A 251 8.78 -10.68 -6.18
N LYS A 252 8.22 -11.70 -5.51
CA LYS A 252 7.33 -11.54 -4.35
C LYS A 252 7.98 -10.80 -3.19
N HIS A 253 9.26 -11.01 -2.94
CA HIS A 253 9.99 -10.28 -1.91
C HIS A 253 10.11 -8.79 -2.24
N TRP A 254 10.49 -8.44 -3.47
CA TRP A 254 10.61 -7.05 -3.91
C TRP A 254 9.27 -6.31 -3.96
N GLN A 255 8.21 -6.94 -4.44
CA GLN A 255 6.86 -6.37 -4.41
C GLN A 255 6.45 -5.96 -2.98
N ARG A 256 6.78 -6.79 -1.98
CA ARG A 256 6.52 -6.47 -0.57
C ARG A 256 7.36 -5.29 -0.07
N LEU A 257 8.65 -5.24 -0.39
CA LEU A 257 9.51 -4.11 0.00
C LEU A 257 9.02 -2.80 -0.61
N LEU A 258 8.63 -2.82 -1.89
CA LEU A 258 8.07 -1.66 -2.57
C LEU A 258 6.74 -1.20 -1.95
N ALA A 259 5.86 -2.13 -1.60
CA ALA A 259 4.60 -1.82 -0.91
C ALA A 259 4.84 -1.17 0.47
N VAL A 260 5.78 -1.71 1.26
CA VAL A 260 6.15 -1.12 2.57
C VAL A 260 6.74 0.28 2.39
N LEU A 261 7.64 0.46 1.43
CA LEU A 261 8.24 1.76 1.13
C LEU A 261 7.19 2.79 0.68
N LEU A 262 6.22 2.37 -0.14
CA LEU A 262 5.09 3.22 -0.54
C LEU A 262 4.26 3.65 0.68
N VAL A 263 3.91 2.72 1.57
CA VAL A 263 3.17 3.06 2.79
C VAL A 263 3.97 4.02 3.67
N CYS A 264 5.26 3.77 3.90
CA CYS A 264 6.12 4.63 4.70
C CYS A 264 6.24 6.06 4.12
N THR A 265 6.44 6.18 2.79
CA THR A 265 6.55 7.48 2.13
C THR A 265 5.25 8.29 2.20
N LEU A 266 4.10 7.62 2.03
CA LEU A 266 2.78 8.23 2.18
C LEU A 266 2.52 8.68 3.63
N SER A 267 2.88 7.88 4.64
CA SER A 267 2.77 8.26 6.05
C SER A 267 3.66 9.45 6.41
N ILE A 268 4.89 9.52 5.87
CA ILE A 268 5.79 10.67 6.06
C ILE A 268 5.20 11.94 5.40
N GLY A 269 4.63 11.81 4.19
CA GLY A 269 3.96 12.91 3.51
C GLY A 269 2.78 13.46 4.32
N LEU A 270 1.94 12.57 4.87
CA LEU A 270 0.80 12.94 5.69
C LEU A 270 1.21 13.62 7.01
N THR A 271 2.22 13.09 7.72
CA THR A 271 2.74 13.71 8.95
C THR A 271 3.35 15.09 8.69
N MET A 272 4.08 15.27 7.59
CA MET A 272 4.60 16.57 7.15
C MET A 272 3.48 17.57 6.82
N LEU A 273 2.40 17.11 6.16
CA LEU A 273 1.23 17.92 5.88
C LEU A 273 0.53 18.38 7.18
N ILE A 274 0.26 17.45 8.10
CA ILE A 274 -0.35 17.74 9.41
C ILE A 274 0.53 18.72 10.19
N TYR A 275 1.84 18.49 10.25
CA TYR A 275 2.79 19.41 10.87
C TYR A 275 2.72 20.81 10.25
N PHE A 276 2.65 20.91 8.92
CA PHE A 276 2.53 22.18 8.23
C PHE A 276 1.21 22.90 8.56
N LEU A 277 0.09 22.18 8.64
CA LEU A 277 -1.22 22.72 9.02
C LEU A 277 -1.24 23.19 10.47
N ILE A 278 -0.74 22.39 11.42
CA ILE A 278 -0.62 22.75 12.84
C ILE A 278 0.29 23.96 13.00
N ARG A 279 1.47 23.94 12.38
CA ARG A 279 2.41 25.08 12.39
C ARG A 279 1.73 26.34 11.87
N ARG A 280 1.00 26.25 10.76
CA ARG A 280 0.25 27.37 10.18
C ARG A 280 -0.87 27.85 11.11
N TYR A 281 -1.54 26.95 11.84
CA TYR A 281 -2.58 27.27 12.81
C TYR A 281 -2.01 27.96 14.06
N LEU A 282 -0.96 27.40 14.65
CA LEU A 282 -0.29 27.93 15.84
C LEU A 282 0.29 29.33 15.61
N ILE A 283 0.93 29.58 14.46
CA ILE A 283 1.41 30.92 14.10
C ILE A 283 0.24 31.92 14.03
N GLN A 284 -0.93 31.51 13.52
CA GLN A 284 -2.13 32.34 13.43
C GLN A 284 -2.86 32.56 14.77
N ARG A 285 -2.50 31.86 15.84
CA ARG A 285 -3.00 32.14 17.19
C ARG A 285 -2.14 33.14 17.94
N LYS A 286 -0.86 33.28 17.59
CA LYS A 286 0.02 34.26 18.23
C LYS A 286 -0.43 35.69 17.92
N ARG A 287 -0.52 36.51 18.96
CA ARG A 287 -0.65 37.97 18.87
C ARG A 287 0.69 38.56 19.25
N LEU A 288 1.38 39.16 18.29
CA LEU A 288 2.73 39.72 18.47
C LEU A 288 2.70 41.20 18.14
N ASP A 289 3.53 41.97 18.85
CA ASP A 289 3.70 43.38 18.54
C ASP A 289 4.68 43.55 17.38
N ILE A 290 4.32 44.41 16.42
CA ILE A 290 5.25 44.86 15.39
C ILE A 290 5.90 46.15 15.90
N ARG A 291 7.16 46.04 16.33
CA ARG A 291 7.96 47.20 16.76
C ARG A 291 8.86 47.66 15.61
N LEU A 292 8.69 48.91 15.21
CA LEU A 292 9.30 49.53 14.04
C LEU A 292 10.22 50.66 14.49
N LYS A 293 11.35 50.82 13.80
CA LYS A 293 12.16 52.05 13.84
C LYS A 293 12.45 52.50 12.42
N VAL A 294 11.95 53.67 12.05
CA VAL A 294 12.17 54.29 10.74
C VAL A 294 13.27 55.33 10.88
N VAL A 295 14.28 55.21 10.03
CA VAL A 295 15.41 56.15 9.96
C VAL A 295 15.67 56.52 8.51
N ASP A 296 16.22 57.71 8.31
CA ASP A 296 16.74 58.16 7.02
C ASP A 296 18.09 57.49 6.68
N ARG A 297 18.63 57.72 5.47
CA ARG A 297 19.93 57.24 4.98
C ARG A 297 21.06 57.53 5.97
N LYS A 298 21.07 58.70 6.60
CA LYS A 298 22.08 59.10 7.61
C LYS A 298 21.85 58.48 9.00
N GLY A 299 20.80 57.68 9.16
CA GLY A 299 20.47 57.00 10.43
C GLY A 299 19.67 57.86 11.42
N VAL A 300 19.29 59.07 11.02
CA VAL A 300 18.47 60.02 11.79
C VAL A 300 17.03 59.48 11.88
N PRO A 301 16.41 59.49 13.07
CA PRO A 301 15.02 59.07 13.23
C PRO A 301 14.05 60.01 12.50
N LEU A 302 13.04 59.45 11.84
CA LEU A 302 11.98 60.21 11.17
C LEU A 302 10.69 60.17 11.98
N ALA A 303 10.23 61.34 12.43
CA ALA A 303 8.98 61.52 13.17
C ALA A 303 7.77 61.60 12.23
N ASN A 304 6.59 61.24 12.75
CA ASN A 304 5.28 61.36 12.08
C ASN A 304 5.14 60.59 10.74
N VAL A 305 5.94 59.54 10.53
CA VAL A 305 5.82 58.66 9.35
C VAL A 305 4.61 57.75 9.54
N SER A 306 3.68 57.78 8.59
CA SER A 306 2.49 56.92 8.61
C SER A 306 2.85 55.47 8.25
N CYS A 307 2.58 54.55 9.17
CA CYS A 307 2.85 53.13 9.04
C CYS A 307 1.51 52.37 8.97
N ALA A 308 1.08 52.01 7.76
CA ALA A 308 -0.16 51.29 7.51
C ALA A 308 0.12 49.79 7.26
N LEU A 309 -0.62 48.91 7.94
CA LEU A 309 -0.50 47.46 7.75
C LEU A 309 -1.57 46.95 6.79
N VAL A 310 -1.17 46.27 5.72
CA VAL A 310 -2.08 45.69 4.71
C VAL A 310 -1.88 44.19 4.52
N THR A 311 -2.91 43.52 4.01
CA THR A 311 -2.86 42.08 3.69
C THR A 311 -2.02 41.80 2.44
N ARG A 312 -1.25 40.70 2.44
CA ARG A 312 -0.33 40.37 1.33
C ARG A 312 -0.99 40.17 -0.04
N TYR A 313 -2.20 39.61 -0.10
CA TYR A 313 -2.79 39.13 -1.37
C TYR A 313 -3.83 40.07 -1.99
N ARG A 314 -4.33 41.06 -1.24
CA ARG A 314 -5.39 41.98 -1.72
C ARG A 314 -5.14 43.43 -1.34
N GLU A 315 -3.99 43.72 -0.71
CA GLU A 315 -3.61 45.04 -0.17
C GLU A 315 -4.68 45.73 0.69
N LYS A 316 -5.67 44.97 1.17
CA LYS A 316 -6.72 45.51 2.03
C LYS A 316 -6.11 45.96 3.37
N PRO A 317 -6.49 47.14 3.88
CA PRO A 317 -6.10 47.58 5.22
C PRO A 317 -6.46 46.52 6.26
N VAL A 318 -5.59 46.33 7.23
CA VAL A 318 -5.89 45.53 8.41
C VAL A 318 -6.70 46.40 9.36
N TYR A 319 -7.94 46.02 9.66
CA TYR A 319 -8.81 46.77 10.57
C TYR A 319 -8.74 46.23 12.01
N ARG A 320 -8.95 47.12 12.97
CA ARG A 320 -9.23 46.82 14.39
C ARG A 320 -10.39 47.69 14.83
N ASP A 321 -11.43 47.07 15.37
CA ASP A 321 -12.63 47.75 15.86
C ASP A 321 -13.25 48.73 14.83
N GLY A 322 -13.21 48.35 13.54
CA GLY A 322 -13.74 49.16 12.43
C GLY A 322 -12.77 50.18 11.83
N VAL A 323 -11.62 50.44 12.47
CA VAL A 323 -10.64 51.46 12.06
C VAL A 323 -9.42 50.83 11.38
N PRO A 324 -8.90 51.37 10.26
CA PRO A 324 -7.68 50.88 9.64
C PRO A 324 -6.49 51.09 10.59
N LEU A 325 -5.68 50.03 10.74
CA LEU A 325 -4.56 50.00 11.67
C LEU A 325 -3.37 50.79 11.09
N ILE A 326 -3.38 52.09 11.34
CA ILE A 326 -2.36 53.05 10.95
C ILE A 326 -1.74 53.62 12.23
N VAL A 327 -0.41 53.61 12.32
CA VAL A 327 0.32 54.21 13.44
C VAL A 327 1.37 55.18 12.93
N HIS A 328 1.64 56.24 13.68
CA HIS A 328 2.65 57.24 13.35
C HIS A 328 3.91 57.01 14.18
N THR A 329 5.08 57.34 13.63
CA THR A 329 6.34 57.29 14.38
C THR A 329 6.47 58.44 15.37
N ASP A 330 7.00 58.15 16.55
CA ASP A 330 7.38 59.16 17.56
C ASP A 330 8.59 60.00 17.09
N GLU A 331 8.96 61.01 17.88
CA GLU A 331 10.15 61.86 17.64
C GLU A 331 11.47 61.07 17.56
N LYS A 332 11.50 59.86 18.13
CA LYS A 332 12.64 58.93 18.09
C LYS A 332 12.55 57.94 16.91
N GLY A 333 11.61 58.17 15.99
CA GLY A 333 11.36 57.39 14.78
C GLY A 333 10.78 56.01 15.04
N ARG A 334 10.13 55.78 16.19
CA ARG A 334 9.63 54.47 16.63
C ARG A 334 8.12 54.42 16.51
N ALA A 335 7.62 53.27 16.07
CA ALA A 335 6.18 52.97 16.07
C ALA A 335 5.96 51.53 16.55
N THR A 336 4.86 51.31 17.26
CA THR A 336 4.46 49.96 17.69
C THR A 336 3.04 49.69 17.25
N ILE A 337 2.85 48.59 16.51
CA ILE A 337 1.53 48.08 16.17
C ILE A 337 1.27 46.88 17.11
N PRO A 338 0.48 47.04 18.17
CA PRO A 338 0.35 46.00 19.19
C PRO A 338 -0.57 44.86 18.72
N LYS A 339 -0.35 43.65 19.25
CA LYS A 339 -1.26 42.49 19.17
C LYS A 339 -1.70 42.12 17.73
N VAL A 340 -0.76 42.10 16.77
CA VAL A 340 -1.02 41.68 15.39
C VAL A 340 -0.99 40.15 15.29
N ILE A 341 -1.96 39.55 14.59
CA ILE A 341 -2.05 38.10 14.39
C ILE A 341 -0.86 37.61 13.55
N GLY A 342 -0.21 36.50 13.91
CA GLY A 342 0.87 35.93 13.11
C GLY A 342 0.41 35.49 11.70
N ARG A 343 0.64 36.35 10.70
CA ARG A 343 0.39 36.11 9.27
C ARG A 343 1.47 36.79 8.42
N ARG A 344 1.29 36.77 7.10
CA ARG A 344 2.11 37.54 6.17
C ARG A 344 1.41 38.87 5.88
N TYR A 345 2.12 39.97 6.07
CA TYR A 345 1.62 41.33 5.84
C TYR A 345 2.57 42.10 4.93
N GLN A 346 2.06 43.19 4.38
CA GLN A 346 2.85 44.25 3.78
C GLN A 346 2.65 45.49 4.64
N LEU A 347 3.74 46.19 4.91
CA LEU A 347 3.76 47.43 5.67
C LEU A 347 4.05 48.55 4.68
N HIS A 348 3.16 49.54 4.65
CA HIS A 348 3.26 50.74 3.82
C HIS A 348 3.75 51.87 4.72
N LEU A 349 4.85 52.50 4.34
CA LEU A 349 5.46 53.63 5.04
C LEU A 349 5.30 54.86 4.16
N THR A 350 4.46 55.80 4.55
CA THR A 350 4.25 57.05 3.80
C THR A 350 5.01 58.19 4.47
N VAL A 351 5.97 58.75 3.73
CA VAL A 351 6.91 59.78 4.18
C VAL A 351 6.57 61.05 3.40
N ASN A 352 5.86 61.97 4.05
CA ASN A 352 5.19 63.12 3.41
C ASN A 352 4.18 62.68 2.33
N ARG A 353 3.27 63.54 1.89
CA ARG A 353 2.15 63.20 0.96
C ARG A 353 2.58 62.66 -0.43
N GLN A 354 3.87 62.37 -0.66
CA GLN A 354 4.44 62.08 -1.98
C GLN A 354 5.25 60.77 -2.07
N SER A 355 5.72 60.16 -0.97
CA SER A 355 6.56 58.95 -1.03
C SER A 355 6.02 57.79 -0.19
N THR A 356 5.70 56.66 -0.83
CA THR A 356 5.25 55.44 -0.16
C THR A 356 6.23 54.29 -0.40
N TYR A 357 6.69 53.69 0.69
CA TYR A 357 7.61 52.56 0.68
C TYR A 357 6.91 51.30 1.18
N HIS A 358 7.21 50.15 0.57
CA HIS A 358 6.61 48.88 0.94
C HIS A 358 7.64 47.86 1.44
N THR A 359 7.27 47.10 2.45
CA THR A 359 8.07 46.01 3.00
C THR A 359 7.19 44.85 3.46
N TYR A 360 7.72 43.62 3.46
CA TYR A 360 6.96 42.44 3.85
C TYR A 360 7.32 41.95 5.24
N LEU A 361 6.31 41.59 6.00
CA LEU A 361 6.41 41.06 7.35
C LEU A 361 5.92 39.61 7.38
N LYS A 362 6.68 38.72 8.04
CA LYS A 362 6.23 37.34 8.34
C LYS A 362 6.81 36.85 9.65
N VAL A 363 6.10 35.94 10.31
CA VAL A 363 6.66 35.10 11.38
C VAL A 363 7.29 33.87 10.72
N ARG A 364 8.58 33.61 10.94
CA ARG A 364 9.33 32.58 10.18
C ARG A 364 9.35 31.25 10.93
N ARG A 365 9.56 31.26 12.24
CA ARG A 365 9.62 30.09 13.12
C ARG A 365 8.54 30.19 14.19
N LEU A 366 8.14 29.03 14.73
CA LEU A 366 7.15 29.00 15.80
C LEU A 366 7.67 29.66 17.08
N LYS A 367 8.97 29.57 17.36
CA LYS A 367 9.63 30.20 18.52
C LYS A 367 9.83 31.72 18.38
N ASP A 368 9.59 32.29 17.19
CA ASP A 368 9.77 33.72 16.99
C ASP A 368 8.75 34.48 17.86
N LEU A 369 9.26 35.41 18.67
CA LEU A 369 8.47 36.34 19.48
C LEU A 369 8.15 37.64 18.71
N TYR A 370 8.68 37.79 17.48
CA TYR A 370 8.59 39.02 16.70
C TYR A 370 8.43 38.73 15.20
N PHE A 371 7.85 39.68 14.48
CA PHE A 371 7.82 39.63 13.02
C PHE A 371 9.21 39.83 12.43
N THR A 372 9.54 39.06 11.38
CA THR A 372 10.73 39.25 10.57
C THR A 372 10.35 40.00 9.30
N GLY A 373 11.02 41.13 9.06
CA GLY A 373 10.93 41.85 7.80
C GLY A 373 11.79 41.19 6.72
N TYR A 374 11.31 41.17 5.48
CA TYR A 374 12.05 40.69 4.32
C TYR A 374 11.68 41.47 3.06
N MET A 375 12.61 41.52 2.11
CA MET A 375 12.41 42.17 0.81
C MET A 375 12.13 41.14 -0.29
N ARG A 376 11.40 41.56 -1.32
CA ARG A 376 11.24 40.77 -2.55
C ARG A 376 12.41 41.10 -3.47
N LYS A 377 13.09 40.10 -4.04
CA LYS A 377 14.18 40.34 -5.00
C LYS A 377 13.62 41.12 -6.21
N GLY A 378 14.29 42.21 -6.62
CA GLY A 378 14.03 42.92 -7.89
C GLY A 378 13.26 44.25 -7.84
N GLN A 379 13.00 44.87 -6.67
CA GLN A 379 12.36 46.19 -6.60
C GLN A 379 13.33 47.28 -6.10
N SER A 380 13.54 48.34 -6.89
CA SER A 380 14.56 49.39 -6.66
C SER A 380 14.20 50.37 -5.53
N GLN A 381 12.91 50.61 -5.28
CA GLN A 381 12.39 51.60 -4.31
C GLN A 381 12.01 51.00 -2.93
N GLN A 382 12.69 49.94 -2.47
CA GLN A 382 12.41 49.33 -1.16
C GLN A 382 13.43 49.76 -0.07
N PRO A 383 12.97 50.04 1.16
CA PRO A 383 13.82 50.42 2.28
C PRO A 383 14.65 49.23 2.77
N LYS A 384 15.92 49.45 3.15
CA LYS A 384 16.75 48.40 3.77
C LYS A 384 16.14 47.97 5.10
N VAL A 385 15.92 46.67 5.26
CA VAL A 385 15.30 46.08 6.45
C VAL A 385 16.35 45.32 7.26
N LYS A 386 16.61 45.74 8.51
CA LYS A 386 17.48 45.03 9.45
C LYS A 386 16.74 44.71 10.74
N GLN A 387 16.92 43.50 11.27
CA GLN A 387 16.38 43.12 12.58
C GLN A 387 17.39 43.50 13.67
N GLN A 388 16.98 44.29 14.66
CA GLN A 388 17.84 44.78 15.75
C GLN A 388 17.14 44.62 17.10
N LYS A 389 17.70 43.83 18.03
CA LYS A 389 17.22 43.67 19.43
C LYS A 389 15.68 43.74 19.56
N HIS A 390 14.98 42.86 18.83
CA HIS A 390 13.51 42.74 18.83
C HIS A 390 12.71 43.83 18.12
N ARG A 391 13.36 44.66 17.31
CA ARG A 391 12.75 45.71 16.48
C ARG A 391 13.14 45.52 15.02
N ILE A 392 12.26 45.95 14.12
CA ILE A 392 12.57 46.00 12.69
C ILE A 392 13.00 47.43 12.36
N ARG A 393 14.25 47.60 11.93
CA ARG A 393 14.82 48.86 11.48
C ARG A 393 14.64 48.99 9.97
N TYR A 394 13.98 50.06 9.57
CA TYR A 394 13.79 50.45 8.16
C TYR A 394 14.64 51.66 7.87
N GLN A 395 15.49 51.55 6.84
CA GLN A 395 16.29 52.65 6.32
C GLN A 395 15.83 52.93 4.90
N LEU A 396 15.24 54.11 4.68
CA LEU A 396 14.73 54.51 3.37
C LEU A 396 15.87 54.61 2.36
N LYS A 397 15.61 54.22 1.11
CA LYS A 397 16.47 54.55 -0.04
C LYS A 397 15.86 55.80 -0.68
N GLY A 398 16.68 56.82 -0.90
CA GLY A 398 16.29 58.01 -1.64
C GLY A 398 15.96 57.69 -3.09
#